data_AF-A0A8B8C5B0-F1
#
_entry.id   AF-A0A8B8C5B0-F1
#
_cell.length_a   1.000
_cell.length_b   1.000
_cell.length_c   1.000
_cell.angle_alpha   90.00
_cell.angle_beta   90.00
_cell.angle_gamma   90.00
#
_symmetry.space_group_name_H-M   'P 1'
#
loop_
_entity.id
_entity.type
_entity.pdbx_description
1 polymer ?
#
loop_
_entity_poly.entity_id
_entity_poly.type
_entity_poly.pdbx_seq_one_letter_code
_entity_poly.pdbx_strand_id
1 'polypeptide(L)'
;MWTECCVFFYVSTVISGFINVVHDKPQGLHGIANMSHQPQVPSWSADKAVDASNDQTTLTTCAVTDYSRNLDNVWWKVRLPRRFNIAYLEVYFRSITVNRASGFSFYGYDSTEVFDPKSPDPNNLIYHHDPMSGCPAPIQNITVNRLAREIVFINKRPLGYNSTCVGDSLKKTAVELCEVKVMGCDPDRFGSDECRKICSAKCKDTTCDVFDGSCKYGCSDSHALSIDCIVCPDRQYISNRKCVPCQGHCKGGAPCNKLTGRCDNGCQNYWTGDLCQTCPPIYYGNDCDTQCGKCAGNEMCDSDTGNCPKGCLGNWQEPKCYVCEDGFYDSRCNSTCGNCVNNGPCEKVTGECKYGCQLYFKPPLCQECSDGYYDINCRTPCGYCSHGSICDIQNGTCYDGCINNFQEPKCADCKDGFYNSRCTSICGKCVNNEPCDKVTGECRNGCQIDFKPPMCQDNEVSFMMFYLAIGIFGLLFLSAAVGFVVFLKRHTSPVRQSKNITKRRTKSGRQIPSKNYDNLTTLRESHHYATKNSDPNDSHYQDLPESKLSSEV
;
A
#
# COMPACT_ATOMS: atom_id res chain seq x y z
N MET A 1 18.09 -57.88 62.93
CA MET A 1 19.08 -57.03 62.24
C MET A 1 18.43 -56.40 61.02
N TRP A 2 17.85 -55.21 61.21
CA TRP A 2 17.51 -54.29 60.12
C TRP A 2 18.15 -52.97 60.54
N THR A 3 19.11 -52.48 59.75
CA THR A 3 19.92 -51.32 60.10
C THR A 3 19.35 -50.12 59.37
N GLU A 4 18.76 -49.17 60.09
CA GLU A 4 18.27 -47.94 59.46
C GLU A 4 19.45 -47.08 58.98
N CYS A 5 19.54 -46.88 57.68
CA CYS A 5 20.41 -45.88 57.09
C CYS A 5 19.68 -44.54 57.09
N CYS A 6 19.81 -43.77 58.17
CA CYS A 6 19.39 -42.37 58.20
C CYS A 6 20.24 -41.55 57.22
N VAL A 7 19.78 -41.41 55.98
CA VAL A 7 20.35 -40.46 55.02
C VAL A 7 19.99 -39.06 55.47
N PHE A 8 20.93 -38.40 56.14
CA PHE A 8 20.85 -36.97 56.42
C PHE A 8 20.89 -36.20 55.10
N PHE A 9 19.72 -35.80 54.60
CA PHE A 9 19.62 -34.79 53.57
C PHE A 9 20.13 -33.45 54.15
N TYR A 10 21.40 -33.17 53.89
CA TYR A 10 21.98 -31.84 54.08
C TYR A 10 21.31 -30.89 53.07
N VAL A 11 20.16 -30.32 53.44
CA VAL A 11 19.57 -29.20 52.71
C VAL A 11 20.50 -28.01 52.91
N SER A 12 21.46 -27.87 51.99
CA SER A 12 22.18 -26.62 51.80
C SER A 12 21.17 -25.58 51.37
N THR A 13 20.63 -24.85 52.34
CA THR A 13 19.95 -23.58 52.08
C THR A 13 21.02 -22.62 51.58
N VAL A 14 21.25 -22.61 50.27
CA VAL A 14 22.01 -21.56 49.60
C VAL A 14 21.30 -20.25 49.92
N ILE A 15 21.90 -19.43 50.78
CA ILE A 15 21.33 -18.15 51.18
C ILE A 15 21.48 -17.23 49.97
N SER A 16 20.43 -17.14 49.15
CA SER A 16 20.37 -16.24 48.01
C SER A 16 20.49 -14.81 48.52
N GLY A 17 21.66 -14.21 48.31
CA GLY A 17 21.96 -12.83 48.64
C GLY A 17 23.17 -12.34 47.84
N PHE A 18 23.42 -11.05 47.93
CA PHE A 18 24.67 -10.44 47.46
C PHE A 18 25.78 -10.62 48.51
N ILE A 19 27.02 -10.33 48.14
CA ILE A 19 28.17 -10.44 49.05
C ILE A 19 28.25 -9.16 49.90
N ASN A 20 28.53 -9.27 51.21
CA ASN A 20 28.82 -8.12 52.06
C ASN A 20 30.27 -7.65 51.85
N VAL A 21 30.49 -6.74 50.89
CA VAL A 21 31.84 -6.40 50.40
C VAL A 21 32.69 -5.58 51.38
N VAL A 22 32.13 -5.16 52.53
CA VAL A 22 32.90 -4.59 53.66
C VAL A 22 33.35 -5.65 54.68
N HIS A 23 32.71 -6.83 54.72
CA HIS A 23 33.02 -7.87 55.68
C HIS A 23 32.65 -9.26 55.13
N ASP A 24 33.58 -9.88 54.39
CA ASP A 24 33.46 -11.27 53.94
C ASP A 24 34.77 -12.03 54.19
N LYS A 25 34.77 -12.87 55.23
CA LYS A 25 35.94 -13.65 55.66
C LYS A 25 36.37 -14.70 54.63
N PRO A 26 35.48 -15.56 54.08
CA PRO A 26 35.78 -16.43 52.94
C PRO A 26 36.55 -15.78 51.78
N GLN A 27 36.20 -14.56 51.39
CA GLN A 27 36.82 -13.84 50.27
C GLN A 27 37.93 -12.86 50.68
N GLY A 28 38.24 -12.76 51.98
CA GLY A 28 39.23 -11.82 52.51
C GLY A 28 38.86 -10.34 52.32
N LEU A 29 37.57 -10.02 52.20
CA LEU A 29 37.09 -8.65 52.01
C LEU A 29 36.90 -7.96 53.37
N HIS A 30 37.57 -6.81 53.52
CA HIS A 30 37.48 -5.97 54.71
C HIS A 30 37.50 -4.49 54.29
N GLY A 31 36.50 -3.73 54.71
CA GLY A 31 36.44 -2.28 54.52
C GLY A 31 37.24 -1.53 55.60
N ILE A 32 37.90 -0.43 55.24
CA ILE A 32 38.61 0.42 56.23
C ILE A 32 37.72 1.62 56.56
N ALA A 33 37.30 1.74 57.81
CA ALA A 33 36.38 2.78 58.24
C ALA A 33 37.10 3.99 58.86
N ASN A 34 36.49 5.18 58.75
CA ASN A 34 36.94 6.40 59.43
C ASN A 34 35.76 7.35 59.66
N MET A 35 35.88 8.30 60.59
CA MET A 35 34.84 9.28 60.89
C MET A 35 35.40 10.65 61.26
N SER A 36 34.56 11.69 61.20
CA SER A 36 34.98 13.09 61.24
C SER A 36 35.59 13.56 62.56
N HIS A 37 35.25 12.90 63.67
CA HIS A 37 35.66 13.27 65.03
C HIS A 37 36.07 12.04 65.83
N GLN A 38 36.80 12.27 66.92
CA GLN A 38 37.19 11.21 67.85
C GLN A 38 35.95 10.48 68.43
N PRO A 39 36.06 9.18 68.71
CA PRO A 39 34.96 8.43 69.31
C PRO A 39 34.71 8.91 70.75
N GLN A 40 33.47 8.76 71.23
CA GLN A 40 33.10 9.13 72.60
C GLN A 40 33.89 8.35 73.66
N VAL A 41 34.27 7.11 73.34
CA VAL A 41 35.15 6.22 74.10
C VAL A 41 36.01 5.46 73.07
N PRO A 42 37.31 5.19 73.28
CA PRO A 42 38.18 4.56 72.27
C PRO A 42 37.68 3.23 71.67
N SER A 43 36.84 2.49 72.37
CA SER A 43 36.23 1.24 71.90
C SER A 43 35.09 1.43 70.89
N TRP A 44 34.60 2.65 70.68
CA TRP A 44 33.48 2.98 69.78
C TRP A 44 33.99 3.58 68.45
N SER A 45 35.08 3.01 67.91
CA SER A 45 35.76 3.49 66.69
C SER A 45 34.89 3.33 65.44
N ALA A 46 35.33 3.94 64.33
CA ALA A 46 34.60 3.88 63.06
C ALA A 46 34.39 2.44 62.54
N ASP A 47 35.35 1.54 62.82
CA ASP A 47 35.33 0.13 62.37
C ASP A 47 34.22 -0.69 63.00
N LYS A 48 33.63 -0.21 64.11
CA LYS A 48 32.47 -0.86 64.73
C LYS A 48 31.25 -0.94 63.82
N ALA A 49 31.11 -0.02 62.87
CA ALA A 49 30.05 -0.08 61.88
C ALA A 49 30.32 -1.05 60.70
N VAL A 50 31.39 -1.85 60.73
CA VAL A 50 31.70 -2.90 59.73
C VAL A 50 32.27 -4.18 60.35
N ASP A 51 32.02 -4.41 61.63
CA ASP A 51 32.51 -5.61 62.33
C ASP A 51 31.55 -6.82 62.25
N ALA A 52 30.45 -6.67 61.50
CA ALA A 52 29.37 -7.63 61.28
C ALA A 52 28.49 -7.90 62.53
N SER A 53 28.51 -6.98 63.51
CA SER A 53 27.65 -7.02 64.69
C SER A 53 26.33 -6.27 64.47
N ASN A 54 25.22 -7.00 64.27
CA ASN A 54 23.89 -6.40 64.18
C ASN A 54 23.32 -5.89 65.54
N ASP A 55 24.11 -5.81 66.62
CA ASP A 55 23.64 -5.35 67.94
C ASP A 55 23.55 -3.81 67.99
N GLN A 56 22.30 -3.33 68.09
CA GLN A 56 21.92 -1.91 68.10
C GLN A 56 21.78 -1.32 69.52
N THR A 57 22.03 -2.12 70.55
CA THR A 57 21.69 -1.84 71.95
C THR A 57 22.92 -1.75 72.85
N THR A 58 23.91 -2.62 72.65
CA THR A 58 25.15 -2.59 73.41
C THR A 58 26.00 -1.39 72.99
N LEU A 59 26.39 -0.55 73.94
CA LEU A 59 27.14 0.67 73.66
C LEU A 59 28.48 0.43 72.94
N THR A 60 29.12 -0.72 73.16
CA THR A 60 30.44 -1.07 72.60
C THR A 60 30.41 -1.70 71.20
N THR A 61 29.23 -1.90 70.61
CA THR A 61 29.09 -2.47 69.25
C THR A 61 28.89 -1.41 68.17
N CYS A 62 28.81 -0.12 68.52
CA CYS A 62 28.52 0.94 67.55
C CYS A 62 29.68 1.95 67.40
N ALA A 63 29.85 2.46 66.18
CA ALA A 63 30.68 3.62 65.88
C ALA A 63 29.97 4.90 66.36
N VAL A 64 30.56 5.59 67.34
CA VAL A 64 29.93 6.74 67.99
C VAL A 64 30.93 7.87 68.21
N THR A 65 30.74 8.98 67.48
CA THR A 65 31.51 10.23 67.69
C THR A 65 31.21 10.86 69.05
N ASP A 66 32.19 11.54 69.64
CA ASP A 66 32.08 12.30 70.89
C ASP A 66 30.97 13.37 70.84
N TYR A 67 29.78 13.02 71.34
CA TYR A 67 28.59 13.87 71.29
C TYR A 67 28.68 15.06 72.25
N SER A 68 29.58 15.00 73.24
CA SER A 68 29.81 16.10 74.19
C SER A 68 30.30 17.38 73.48
N ARG A 69 30.91 17.24 72.30
CA ARG A 69 31.41 18.33 71.45
C ARG A 69 30.33 19.14 70.74
N ASN A 70 29.06 18.76 70.85
CA ASN A 70 27.93 19.51 70.29
C ASN A 70 28.02 19.72 68.76
N LEU A 71 28.46 18.69 68.04
CA LEU A 71 28.75 18.72 66.61
C LEU A 71 27.49 18.99 65.78
N ASP A 72 27.58 19.89 64.79
CA ASP A 72 26.51 20.21 63.84
C ASP A 72 26.68 19.53 62.46
N ASN A 73 27.87 19.02 62.17
CA ASN A 73 28.22 18.30 60.94
C ASN A 73 29.12 17.10 61.26
N VAL A 74 28.66 15.90 60.91
CA VAL A 74 29.41 14.65 61.10
C VAL A 74 29.39 13.80 59.84
N TRP A 75 30.46 13.03 59.65
CA TRP A 75 30.51 12.00 58.62
C TRP A 75 31.20 10.75 59.15
N TRP A 76 30.81 9.63 58.59
CA TRP A 76 31.48 8.33 58.70
C TRP A 76 31.66 7.80 57.28
N LYS A 77 32.74 7.08 57.02
CA LYS A 77 32.97 6.47 55.71
C LYS A 77 33.71 5.16 55.80
N VAL A 78 33.44 4.27 54.86
CA VAL A 78 34.19 3.03 54.66
C VAL A 78 34.76 2.98 53.25
N ARG A 79 36.06 2.69 53.16
CA ARG A 79 36.76 2.45 51.89
C ARG A 79 36.87 0.96 51.63
N LEU A 80 36.33 0.54 50.50
CA LEU A 80 36.34 -0.84 50.02
C LEU A 80 37.73 -1.20 49.46
N PRO A 81 38.16 -2.49 49.56
CA PRO A 81 39.48 -2.90 49.09
C PRO A 81 39.67 -2.64 47.59
N ARG A 82 38.63 -2.89 46.79
CA ARG A 82 38.52 -2.57 45.37
C ARG A 82 37.16 -1.93 45.05
N ARG A 83 36.92 -1.60 43.79
CA ARG A 83 35.62 -1.11 43.29
C ARG A 83 34.63 -2.27 43.24
N PHE A 84 33.40 -2.05 43.67
CA PHE A 84 32.30 -3.03 43.62
C PHE A 84 31.04 -2.40 43.05
N ASN A 85 30.19 -3.22 42.45
CA ASN A 85 28.84 -2.86 42.03
C ASN A 85 27.89 -3.07 43.21
N ILE A 86 27.52 -1.99 43.89
CA ILE A 86 26.73 -2.04 45.13
C ILE A 86 25.26 -2.12 44.76
N ALA A 87 24.60 -3.19 45.20
CA ALA A 87 23.17 -3.40 45.04
C ALA A 87 22.37 -2.57 46.06
N TYR A 88 22.68 -2.74 47.35
CA TYR A 88 22.01 -2.02 48.44
C TYR A 88 22.90 -1.94 49.70
N LEU A 89 22.49 -1.11 50.66
CA LEU A 89 23.06 -1.04 52.01
C LEU A 89 22.04 -1.58 53.02
N GLU A 90 22.50 -2.31 54.03
CA GLU A 90 21.72 -2.58 55.26
C GLU A 90 22.36 -1.79 56.40
N VAL A 91 21.67 -0.76 56.89
CA VAL A 91 22.18 0.19 57.88
C VAL A 91 21.46 0.00 59.20
N TYR A 92 22.22 -0.35 60.23
CA TYR A 92 21.76 -0.52 61.60
C TYR A 92 22.17 0.70 62.41
N PHE A 93 21.22 1.57 62.73
CA PHE A 93 21.42 2.69 63.66
C PHE A 93 21.34 2.23 65.11
N ARG A 94 21.90 3.02 66.03
CA ARG A 94 21.72 2.79 67.47
C ARG A 94 20.25 3.03 67.87
N SER A 95 19.53 1.96 68.24
CA SER A 95 18.06 2.00 68.37
C SER A 95 17.53 3.03 69.37
N ILE A 96 18.26 3.28 70.47
CA ILE A 96 17.82 4.20 71.53
C ILE A 96 18.07 5.69 71.24
N THR A 97 18.81 6.01 70.18
CA THR A 97 19.15 7.40 69.77
C THR A 97 18.94 7.64 68.28
N VAL A 98 18.20 6.75 67.61
CA VAL A 98 17.88 6.80 66.16
C VAL A 98 17.26 8.13 65.72
N ASN A 99 16.59 8.85 66.62
CA ASN A 99 16.04 10.17 66.32
C ASN A 99 17.10 11.20 65.89
N ARG A 100 18.33 11.11 66.39
CA ARG A 100 19.46 11.96 65.97
C ARG A 100 19.95 11.64 64.55
N ALA A 101 19.61 10.47 64.01
CA ALA A 101 19.90 10.15 62.62
C ALA A 101 19.00 10.92 61.64
N SER A 102 17.93 11.61 62.08
CA SER A 102 17.11 12.44 61.19
C SER A 102 17.96 13.41 60.35
N GLY A 103 17.59 13.57 59.08
CA GLY A 103 18.32 14.38 58.10
C GLY A 103 19.56 13.74 57.48
N PHE A 104 19.84 12.45 57.74
CA PHE A 104 21.04 11.79 57.21
C PHE A 104 21.05 11.62 55.68
N SER A 105 22.25 11.42 55.13
CA SER A 105 22.48 11.09 53.74
C SER A 105 23.54 10.00 53.60
N PHE A 106 23.43 9.16 52.57
CA PHE A 106 24.50 8.30 52.09
C PHE A 106 24.98 8.74 50.71
N TYR A 107 26.27 8.63 50.47
CA TYR A 107 26.94 8.91 49.21
C TYR A 107 27.85 7.74 48.81
N GLY A 108 28.03 7.53 47.50
CA GLY A 108 28.91 6.51 46.93
C GLY A 108 29.89 7.13 45.95
N TYR A 109 31.19 7.03 46.26
CA TYR A 109 32.28 7.59 45.49
C TYR A 109 33.03 6.49 44.72
N ASP A 110 33.34 6.75 43.46
CA ASP A 110 34.24 5.93 42.65
C ASP A 110 35.72 6.13 43.09
N SER A 111 36.56 5.19 42.68
CA SER A 111 38.02 5.22 42.76
C SER A 111 38.69 6.48 42.18
N THR A 112 38.06 7.18 41.23
CA THR A 112 38.52 8.44 40.63
C THR A 112 38.03 9.70 41.37
N GLU A 113 37.09 9.54 42.30
CA GLU A 113 36.41 10.65 42.98
C GLU A 113 36.95 10.80 44.41
N VAL A 114 36.94 12.03 44.93
CA VAL A 114 37.42 12.34 46.28
C VAL A 114 36.30 12.98 47.08
N PHE A 115 35.99 12.40 48.23
CA PHE A 115 35.01 12.97 49.16
C PHE A 115 35.54 14.25 49.82
N ASP A 116 34.90 15.40 49.52
CA ASP A 116 35.03 16.63 50.29
C ASP A 116 33.87 16.75 51.31
N PRO A 117 34.13 16.71 52.63
CA PRO A 117 33.09 16.87 53.65
C PRO A 117 32.50 18.29 53.75
N LYS A 118 33.07 19.29 53.07
CA LYS A 118 32.51 20.66 53.01
C LYS A 118 31.50 20.82 51.87
N SER A 119 31.74 20.16 50.73
CA SER A 119 30.91 20.21 49.52
C SER A 119 30.81 18.82 48.88
N PRO A 120 30.00 17.90 49.44
CA PRO A 120 29.76 16.59 48.82
C PRO A 120 29.15 16.76 47.43
N ASP A 121 29.58 15.96 46.45
CA ASP A 121 29.03 16.02 45.09
C ASP A 121 27.58 15.48 45.08
N PRO A 122 26.58 16.28 44.64
CA PRO A 122 25.20 15.82 44.53
C PRO A 122 25.03 14.61 43.61
N ASN A 123 25.87 14.46 42.57
CA ASN A 123 25.86 13.29 41.69
C ASN A 123 26.22 11.99 42.41
N ASN A 124 26.83 12.08 43.60
CA ASN A 124 27.26 10.95 44.41
C ASN A 124 26.26 10.57 45.50
N LEU A 125 25.15 11.32 45.63
CA LEU A 125 24.09 11.02 46.58
C LEU A 125 23.42 9.67 46.22
N ILE A 126 23.41 8.76 47.19
CA ILE A 126 22.68 7.48 47.12
C ILE A 126 21.29 7.67 47.70
N TYR A 127 21.20 8.31 48.86
CA TYR A 127 19.97 8.40 49.66
C TYR A 127 20.02 9.60 50.58
N HIS A 128 18.84 10.21 50.82
CA HIS A 128 18.64 11.22 51.84
C HIS A 128 17.36 10.92 52.61
N HIS A 129 17.45 10.92 53.94
CA HIS A 129 16.27 10.89 54.81
C HIS A 129 15.74 12.31 54.96
N ASP A 130 14.57 12.59 54.39
CA ASP A 130 13.85 13.84 54.63
C ASP A 130 13.51 13.96 56.13
N PRO A 131 14.06 14.97 56.85
CA PRO A 131 13.78 15.15 58.28
C PRO A 131 12.33 15.52 58.58
N MET A 132 11.53 15.91 57.57
CA MET A 132 10.10 16.18 57.70
C MET A 132 9.22 14.92 57.59
N SER A 133 9.78 13.80 57.13
CA SER A 133 9.09 12.50 57.02
C SER A 133 9.10 11.67 58.32
N GLY A 134 9.43 12.28 59.46
CA GLY A 134 9.47 11.65 60.77
C GLY A 134 10.84 11.05 61.11
N CYS A 135 10.88 10.20 62.14
CA CYS A 135 12.12 9.55 62.54
C CYS A 135 12.50 8.40 61.59
N PRO A 136 13.79 8.21 61.27
CA PRO A 136 14.23 7.04 60.53
C PRO A 136 14.00 5.75 61.35
N ALA A 137 13.80 4.64 60.65
CA ALA A 137 13.76 3.33 61.28
C ALA A 137 15.15 2.94 61.83
N PRO A 138 15.24 2.16 62.93
CA PRO A 138 16.53 1.67 63.43
C PRO A 138 17.31 0.82 62.42
N ILE A 139 16.62 0.14 61.51
CA ILE A 139 17.22 -0.60 60.40
C ILE A 139 16.72 0.04 59.10
N GLN A 140 17.62 0.39 58.20
CA GLN A 140 17.32 0.98 56.89
C GLN A 140 17.93 0.15 55.76
N ASN A 141 17.11 -0.21 54.77
CA ASN A 141 17.54 -0.90 53.57
C ASN A 141 17.53 0.10 52.41
N ILE A 142 18.72 0.43 51.89
CA ILE A 142 18.90 1.52 50.93
C ILE A 142 19.37 0.94 49.60
N THR A 143 18.50 0.93 48.58
CA THR A 143 18.88 0.52 47.22
C THR A 143 19.89 1.51 46.63
N VAL A 144 20.95 1.00 46.00
CA VAL A 144 22.05 1.80 45.43
C VAL A 144 22.20 1.60 43.93
N ASN A 145 22.44 0.37 43.49
CA ASN A 145 22.77 0.02 42.11
C ASN A 145 23.83 0.94 41.48
N ARG A 146 25.03 0.99 42.06
CA ARG A 146 26.13 1.85 41.58
C ARG A 146 27.49 1.21 41.81
N LEU A 147 28.38 1.35 40.83
CA LEU A 147 29.81 1.15 41.04
C LEU A 147 30.40 2.20 42.01
N ALA A 148 30.94 1.76 43.15
CA ALA A 148 31.67 2.61 44.08
C ALA A 148 32.86 1.88 44.74
N ARG A 149 33.75 2.67 45.35
CA ARG A 149 34.86 2.21 46.20
C ARG A 149 34.82 2.80 47.61
N GLU A 150 34.06 3.85 47.84
CA GLU A 150 33.92 4.45 49.17
C GLU A 150 32.45 4.81 49.43
N ILE A 151 31.91 4.37 50.55
CA ILE A 151 30.56 4.72 51.01
C ILE A 151 30.69 5.71 52.17
N VAL A 152 29.93 6.80 52.12
CA VAL A 152 30.00 7.91 53.08
C VAL A 152 28.61 8.18 53.65
N PHE A 153 28.48 8.06 54.97
CA PHE A 153 27.36 8.60 55.75
C PHE A 153 27.67 10.05 56.12
N ILE A 154 26.70 10.95 55.94
CA ILE A 154 26.77 12.35 56.39
C ILE A 154 25.50 12.66 57.18
N ASN A 155 25.65 13.37 58.30
CA ASN A 155 24.51 13.94 59.02
C ASN A 155 24.85 15.36 59.44
N LYS A 156 23.97 16.31 59.13
CA LYS A 156 24.22 17.75 59.26
C LYS A 156 23.01 18.50 59.80
N ARG A 157 23.26 19.61 60.49
CA ARG A 157 22.28 20.55 61.02
C ARG A 157 22.54 21.94 60.41
N PRO A 158 22.20 22.15 59.13
CA PRO A 158 22.36 23.46 58.48
C PRO A 158 21.51 24.54 59.15
N LEU A 159 21.81 25.81 58.87
CA LEU A 159 20.98 26.93 59.33
C LEU A 159 19.55 26.76 58.80
N GLY A 160 18.56 26.82 59.69
CA GLY A 160 17.16 26.59 59.36
C GLY A 160 16.73 25.11 59.34
N TYR A 161 17.60 24.17 59.72
CA TYR A 161 17.23 22.76 59.88
C TYR A 161 16.02 22.59 60.81
N ASN A 162 15.03 21.84 60.34
CA ASN A 162 13.81 21.48 61.06
C ASN A 162 13.55 19.98 60.86
N SER A 163 12.81 19.37 61.78
CA SER A 163 12.55 17.92 61.79
C SER A 163 11.23 17.63 62.50
N THR A 164 10.43 16.72 61.94
CA THR A 164 9.22 16.20 62.60
C THR A 164 9.53 14.99 63.49
N CYS A 165 10.78 14.52 63.50
CA CYS A 165 11.21 13.42 64.36
C CYS A 165 11.24 13.83 65.84
N VAL A 166 10.43 13.14 66.66
CA VAL A 166 10.30 13.43 68.09
C VAL A 166 11.63 13.22 68.83
N GLY A 167 12.10 14.29 69.46
CA GLY A 167 13.34 14.29 70.26
C GLY A 167 14.64 14.45 69.46
N ASP A 168 14.58 14.66 68.14
CA ASP A 168 15.75 15.09 67.36
C ASP A 168 16.26 16.46 67.84
N SER A 169 17.57 16.72 67.67
CA SER A 169 18.18 17.99 68.02
C SER A 169 18.38 18.84 66.77
N LEU A 170 17.73 20.00 66.73
CA LEU A 170 17.82 20.93 65.59
C LEU A 170 19.21 21.59 65.41
N LYS A 171 20.14 21.36 66.35
CA LYS A 171 21.46 22.02 66.38
C LYS A 171 22.65 21.06 66.47
N LYS A 172 22.41 19.80 66.81
CA LYS A 172 23.47 18.84 67.17
C LYS A 172 23.18 17.46 66.60
N THR A 173 24.23 16.73 66.24
CA THR A 173 24.16 15.37 65.71
C THR A 173 25.45 14.60 66.05
N ALA A 174 25.45 13.30 65.79
CA ALA A 174 26.57 12.39 65.99
C ALA A 174 26.49 11.26 64.94
N VAL A 175 27.64 10.64 64.64
CA VAL A 175 27.62 9.28 64.06
C VAL A 175 27.15 8.37 65.19
N GLU A 176 26.11 7.56 64.95
CA GLU A 176 25.63 6.52 65.86
C GLU A 176 25.20 5.29 65.02
N LEU A 177 26.17 4.71 64.31
CA LEU A 177 26.02 3.58 63.39
C LEU A 177 26.52 2.30 64.07
N CYS A 178 25.72 1.25 64.10
CA CYS A 178 26.09 -0.04 64.71
C CYS A 178 26.57 -1.06 63.68
N GLU A 179 26.01 -1.07 62.46
CA GLU A 179 26.53 -1.86 61.33
C GLU A 179 26.08 -1.20 60.02
N VAL A 180 26.93 -1.24 58.99
CA VAL A 180 26.64 -0.81 57.63
C VAL A 180 27.12 -1.92 56.69
N LYS A 181 26.23 -2.86 56.35
CA LYS A 181 26.54 -3.88 55.34
C LYS A 181 26.45 -3.23 53.97
N VAL A 182 27.43 -3.52 53.12
CA VAL A 182 27.49 -3.04 51.74
C VAL A 182 27.31 -4.25 50.85
N MET A 183 26.11 -4.42 50.32
CA MET A 183 25.70 -5.63 49.61
C MET A 183 25.90 -5.42 48.11
N GLY A 184 26.76 -6.22 47.47
CA GLY A 184 27.12 -6.03 46.06
C GLY A 184 27.92 -7.17 45.43
N CYS A 185 28.39 -6.90 44.22
CA CYS A 185 29.17 -7.81 43.38
C CYS A 185 30.47 -7.16 42.91
N ASP A 186 31.43 -7.97 42.42
CA ASP A 186 32.51 -7.44 41.59
C ASP A 186 31.95 -6.72 40.34
N PRO A 187 32.68 -5.75 39.75
CA PRO A 187 32.16 -4.93 38.64
C PRO A 187 31.69 -5.72 37.40
N ASP A 188 32.28 -6.90 37.17
CA ASP A 188 31.98 -7.82 36.08
C ASP A 188 30.84 -8.81 36.39
N ARG A 189 30.14 -8.64 37.53
CA ARG A 189 29.16 -9.62 38.05
C ARG A 189 27.85 -8.99 38.50
N PHE A 190 26.80 -9.80 38.49
CA PHE A 190 25.45 -9.41 38.90
C PHE A 190 24.65 -10.58 39.48
N GLY A 191 23.48 -10.26 40.04
CA GLY A 191 22.49 -11.22 40.51
C GLY A 191 22.56 -11.53 42.01
N SER A 192 21.38 -11.70 42.62
CA SER A 192 21.18 -12.09 44.03
C SER A 192 21.48 -13.57 44.32
N ASP A 193 21.98 -14.30 43.33
CA ASP A 193 22.51 -15.66 43.44
C ASP A 193 24.03 -15.63 43.71
N GLU A 194 24.44 -14.95 44.78
CA GLU A 194 25.85 -14.79 45.19
C GLU A 194 26.75 -14.23 44.08
N CYS A 195 26.23 -13.32 43.24
CA CYS A 195 26.99 -12.70 42.14
C CYS A 195 27.58 -13.70 41.14
N ARG A 196 26.95 -14.87 40.98
CA ARG A 196 27.46 -15.95 40.10
C ARG A 196 27.36 -15.62 38.61
N LYS A 197 26.47 -14.70 38.22
CA LYS A 197 26.30 -14.29 36.81
C LYS A 197 27.34 -13.26 36.42
N ILE A 198 27.87 -13.40 35.21
CA ILE A 198 28.91 -12.52 34.65
C ILE A 198 28.25 -11.56 33.67
N CYS A 199 28.59 -10.28 33.76
CA CYS A 199 28.13 -9.23 32.85
C CYS A 199 28.49 -9.56 31.39
N SER A 200 27.65 -9.12 30.45
CA SER A 200 27.92 -9.29 29.02
C SER A 200 29.18 -8.52 28.61
N ALA A 201 30.09 -9.16 27.87
CA ALA A 201 31.25 -8.50 27.26
C ALA A 201 30.89 -7.37 26.27
N LYS A 202 29.61 -7.26 25.88
CA LYS A 202 29.08 -6.14 25.10
C LYS A 202 28.85 -4.87 25.94
N CYS A 203 28.74 -5.00 27.26
CA CYS A 203 28.64 -3.85 28.15
C CYS A 203 29.98 -3.14 28.26
N LYS A 204 29.94 -1.80 28.28
CA LYS A 204 31.13 -0.97 28.43
C LYS A 204 31.89 -1.34 29.70
N ASP A 205 33.21 -1.46 29.59
CA ASP A 205 34.13 -1.86 30.67
C ASP A 205 33.68 -3.15 31.39
N THR A 206 32.97 -4.05 30.68
CA THR A 206 32.33 -5.26 31.21
C THR A 206 31.39 -5.04 32.39
N THR A 207 30.90 -3.82 32.61
CA THR A 207 30.04 -3.47 33.76
C THR A 207 28.56 -3.47 33.38
N CYS A 208 27.74 -4.11 34.20
CA CYS A 208 26.29 -4.19 34.02
C CYS A 208 25.50 -3.74 35.26
N ASP A 209 24.19 -3.69 35.13
CA ASP A 209 23.24 -3.53 36.23
C ASP A 209 23.36 -4.72 37.20
N VAL A 210 23.47 -4.42 38.49
CA VAL A 210 23.75 -5.40 39.54
C VAL A 210 22.58 -6.38 39.78
N PHE A 211 21.36 -6.04 39.36
CA PHE A 211 20.18 -6.87 39.53
C PHE A 211 19.85 -7.70 38.28
N ASP A 212 19.80 -7.07 37.10
CA ASP A 212 19.29 -7.71 35.87
C ASP A 212 20.34 -8.00 34.79
N GLY A 213 21.56 -7.47 34.94
CA GLY A 213 22.67 -7.70 34.01
C GLY A 213 22.63 -6.87 32.73
N SER A 214 21.72 -5.91 32.60
CA SER A 214 21.65 -4.97 31.47
C SER A 214 22.83 -3.98 31.47
N CYS A 215 23.25 -3.46 30.31
CA CYS A 215 24.47 -2.65 30.21
C CYS A 215 24.27 -1.19 30.66
N LYS A 216 24.08 -0.98 31.96
CA LYS A 216 23.75 0.31 32.61
C LYS A 216 24.62 1.50 32.19
N TYR A 217 25.90 1.29 31.95
CA TYR A 217 26.87 2.33 31.58
C TYR A 217 27.11 2.43 30.06
N GLY A 218 26.19 1.86 29.27
CA GLY A 218 26.27 1.80 27.81
C GLY A 218 27.05 0.61 27.30
N CYS A 219 27.26 0.61 25.98
CA CYS A 219 27.84 -0.51 25.24
C CYS A 219 29.29 -0.26 24.85
N SER A 220 30.04 -1.35 24.67
CA SER A 220 31.40 -1.34 24.12
C SER A 220 31.43 -0.97 22.63
N ASP A 221 30.33 -1.25 21.90
CA ASP A 221 30.12 -0.78 20.52
C ASP A 221 29.26 0.50 20.54
N SER A 222 29.78 1.59 19.99
CA SER A 222 29.08 2.87 19.87
C SER A 222 27.88 2.85 18.91
N HIS A 223 27.75 1.83 18.06
CA HIS A 223 26.60 1.65 17.18
C HIS A 223 25.45 0.88 17.83
N ALA A 224 25.64 0.33 19.03
CA ALA A 224 24.60 -0.36 19.76
C ALA A 224 23.65 0.64 20.42
N LEU A 225 22.36 0.57 20.08
CA LEU A 225 21.37 1.59 20.44
C LEU A 225 20.52 1.23 21.67
N SER A 226 20.72 0.05 22.26
CA SER A 226 19.91 -0.48 23.38
C SER A 226 20.75 -0.95 24.56
N ILE A 227 20.11 -1.05 25.73
CA ILE A 227 20.72 -1.54 26.98
C ILE A 227 21.18 -3.02 26.91
N ASP A 228 20.63 -3.80 25.97
CA ASP A 228 21.06 -5.17 25.67
C ASP A 228 22.26 -5.23 24.70
N CYS A 229 22.75 -4.07 24.26
CA CYS A 229 23.82 -3.90 23.28
C CYS A 229 23.61 -4.71 21.99
N ILE A 230 22.40 -4.55 21.41
CA ILE A 230 22.02 -5.17 20.15
C ILE A 230 22.36 -4.21 19.02
N VAL A 231 23.09 -4.72 18.03
CA VAL A 231 23.37 -4.04 16.76
C VAL A 231 22.64 -4.82 15.67
N CYS A 232 21.67 -4.20 15.02
CA CYS A 232 20.97 -4.80 13.89
C CYS A 232 21.59 -4.36 12.56
N PRO A 233 21.71 -5.28 11.57
CA PRO A 233 22.08 -4.91 10.22
C PRO A 233 20.99 -4.02 9.60
N ASP A 234 21.30 -3.43 8.45
CA ASP A 234 20.32 -2.61 7.74
C ASP A 234 19.12 -3.47 7.30
N ARG A 235 17.95 -2.84 7.25
CA ARG A 235 16.63 -3.50 7.06
C ARG A 235 16.22 -4.44 8.20
N GLN A 236 16.80 -4.29 9.39
CA GLN A 236 16.32 -4.93 10.61
C GLN A 236 16.21 -3.91 11.77
N TYR A 237 15.28 -4.16 12.69
CA TYR A 237 15.10 -3.37 13.92
C TYR A 237 14.97 -4.27 15.14
N ILE A 238 15.14 -3.70 16.33
CA ILE A 238 15.06 -4.42 17.60
C ILE A 238 13.58 -4.60 17.99
N SER A 239 13.15 -5.85 18.10
CA SER A 239 11.87 -6.24 18.70
C SER A 239 12.08 -7.43 19.63
N ASN A 240 11.54 -7.37 20.85
CA ASN A 240 11.68 -8.42 21.87
C ASN A 240 13.14 -8.91 22.07
N ARG A 241 14.08 -7.95 22.19
CA ARG A 241 15.53 -8.18 22.33
C ARG A 241 16.18 -8.99 21.20
N LYS A 242 15.60 -8.98 20.00
CA LYS A 242 16.15 -9.62 18.79
C LYS A 242 16.05 -8.67 17.60
N CYS A 243 16.94 -8.83 16.62
CA CYS A 243 16.78 -8.17 15.34
C CYS A 243 15.73 -8.91 14.51
N VAL A 244 14.71 -8.19 14.06
CA VAL A 244 13.66 -8.68 13.16
C VAL A 244 13.66 -7.85 11.87
N PRO A 245 13.23 -8.40 10.72
CA PRO A 245 13.12 -7.63 9.49
C PRO A 245 12.21 -6.40 9.63
N CYS A 246 12.58 -5.30 8.97
CA CYS A 246 11.64 -4.20 8.70
C CYS A 246 10.45 -4.77 7.91
N GLN A 247 9.22 -4.54 8.38
CA GLN A 247 8.02 -5.13 7.76
C GLN A 247 7.45 -4.29 6.62
N GLY A 248 7.55 -2.96 6.70
CA GLY A 248 6.99 -2.06 5.70
C GLY A 248 8.01 -1.32 4.83
N HIS A 249 7.46 -0.49 3.94
CA HIS A 249 8.12 0.03 2.75
C HIS A 249 8.51 1.50 2.95
N CYS A 250 9.72 1.73 3.46
CA CYS A 250 10.26 3.08 3.66
C CYS A 250 10.58 3.78 2.34
N LYS A 251 10.42 5.11 2.34
CA LYS A 251 10.64 5.96 1.16
C LYS A 251 12.01 5.73 0.52
N GLY A 252 12.03 5.44 -0.79
CA GLY A 252 13.25 5.20 -1.56
C GLY A 252 14.02 3.92 -1.19
N GLY A 253 13.37 2.95 -0.52
CA GLY A 253 14.02 1.71 -0.09
C GLY A 253 15.02 1.87 1.06
N ALA A 254 14.94 3.00 1.79
CA ALA A 254 15.74 3.27 2.98
C ALA A 254 15.54 2.19 4.07
N PRO A 255 16.53 1.90 4.92
CA PRO A 255 16.31 1.03 6.07
C PRO A 255 15.36 1.69 7.07
N CYS A 256 14.52 0.89 7.73
CA CYS A 256 13.74 1.38 8.87
C CYS A 256 14.64 1.68 10.08
N ASN A 257 14.13 2.50 11.00
CA ASN A 257 14.79 2.87 12.24
C ASN A 257 15.08 1.63 13.09
N LYS A 258 16.35 1.43 13.45
CA LYS A 258 16.82 0.22 14.12
C LYS A 258 16.27 0.01 15.54
N LEU A 259 15.70 1.04 16.16
CA LEU A 259 15.03 0.95 17.47
C LEU A 259 13.53 0.75 17.35
N THR A 260 12.86 1.51 16.47
CA THR A 260 11.38 1.61 16.47
C THR A 260 10.72 0.81 15.35
N GLY A 261 11.48 0.39 14.33
CA GLY A 261 10.96 -0.22 13.11
C GLY A 261 10.27 0.76 12.16
N ARG A 262 10.14 2.04 12.53
CA ARG A 262 9.46 3.08 11.74
C ARG A 262 10.35 3.63 10.61
N CYS A 263 9.73 4.25 9.62
CA CYS A 263 10.46 4.91 8.53
C CYS A 263 10.61 6.41 8.83
N ASP A 264 11.79 6.83 9.29
CA ASP A 264 12.04 8.22 9.76
C ASP A 264 11.81 9.30 8.67
N ASN A 265 11.96 8.93 7.39
CA ASN A 265 11.69 9.80 6.22
C ASN A 265 10.29 9.57 5.59
N GLY A 266 9.41 8.90 6.31
CA GLY A 266 8.09 8.49 5.83
C GLY A 266 8.10 7.29 4.88
N CYS A 267 6.90 6.96 4.41
CA CYS A 267 6.64 5.79 3.59
C CYS A 267 6.96 6.01 2.10
N GLN A 268 7.14 4.91 1.38
CA GLN A 268 7.08 4.89 -0.08
C GLN A 268 5.67 5.30 -0.56
N ASN A 269 5.56 5.71 -1.83
CA ASN A 269 4.26 5.94 -2.46
C ASN A 269 3.35 4.73 -2.24
N TYR A 270 2.07 4.99 -2.00
CA TYR A 270 1.05 3.96 -1.76
C TYR A 270 1.24 3.13 -0.48
N TRP A 271 2.06 3.59 0.48
CA TRP A 271 2.19 2.99 1.81
C TRP A 271 1.91 4.01 2.91
N THR A 272 1.32 3.54 4.02
CA THR A 272 0.98 4.36 5.19
C THR A 272 1.08 3.57 6.50
N GLY A 273 0.77 4.23 7.62
CA GLY A 273 0.94 3.73 8.99
C GLY A 273 2.37 3.87 9.51
N ASP A 274 2.53 3.78 10.84
CA ASP A 274 3.81 4.00 11.54
C ASP A 274 5.00 3.19 11.00
N LEU A 275 4.73 1.95 10.58
CA LEU A 275 5.73 1.02 10.05
C LEU A 275 5.72 0.96 8.51
N CYS A 276 4.91 1.79 7.84
CA CYS A 276 4.74 1.82 6.38
C CYS A 276 4.31 0.48 5.77
N GLN A 277 3.39 -0.21 6.44
CA GLN A 277 2.92 -1.55 6.11
C GLN A 277 1.42 -1.62 5.77
N THR A 278 0.75 -0.47 5.67
CA THR A 278 -0.68 -0.37 5.37
C THR A 278 -0.87 0.21 3.98
N CYS A 279 -1.65 -0.46 3.11
CA CYS A 279 -2.10 0.17 1.87
C CYS A 279 -3.12 1.28 2.18
N PRO A 280 -3.01 2.47 1.59
CA PRO A 280 -4.08 3.46 1.59
C PRO A 280 -5.35 2.86 0.96
N PRO A 281 -6.56 3.21 1.42
CA PRO A 281 -7.77 2.44 1.12
C PRO A 281 -8.27 2.43 -0.34
N ILE A 282 -7.57 3.11 -1.24
CA ILE A 282 -7.83 3.10 -2.68
C ILE A 282 -6.83 2.23 -3.45
N TYR A 283 -5.96 1.49 -2.75
CA TYR A 283 -4.95 0.59 -3.31
C TYR A 283 -4.96 -0.76 -2.58
N TYR A 284 -4.49 -1.81 -3.26
CA TYR A 284 -4.36 -3.16 -2.71
C TYR A 284 -3.16 -3.93 -3.28
N GLY A 285 -2.90 -5.09 -2.67
CA GLY A 285 -1.85 -6.04 -3.04
C GLY A 285 -0.55 -5.81 -2.28
N ASN A 286 0.37 -6.78 -2.33
CA ASN A 286 1.60 -6.80 -1.53
C ASN A 286 2.52 -5.59 -1.70
N ASP A 287 2.43 -4.87 -2.82
CA ASP A 287 3.21 -3.65 -3.10
C ASP A 287 2.36 -2.35 -3.01
N CYS A 288 1.04 -2.49 -2.77
CA CYS A 288 0.02 -1.44 -2.83
C CYS A 288 -0.02 -0.64 -4.15
N ASP A 289 0.55 -1.16 -5.24
CA ASP A 289 0.59 -0.47 -6.54
C ASP A 289 -0.70 -0.60 -7.37
N THR A 290 -1.67 -1.44 -6.95
CA THR A 290 -2.89 -1.69 -7.73
C THR A 290 -4.07 -0.90 -7.17
N GLN A 291 -4.68 -0.02 -7.97
CA GLN A 291 -5.82 0.77 -7.53
C GLN A 291 -7.11 -0.07 -7.40
N CYS A 292 -7.89 0.19 -6.34
CA CYS A 292 -9.24 -0.34 -6.16
C CYS A 292 -10.19 0.07 -7.29
N GLY A 293 -11.12 -0.82 -7.64
CA GLY A 293 -12.24 -0.51 -8.53
C GLY A 293 -13.35 0.31 -7.86
N LYS A 294 -14.51 0.42 -8.53
CA LYS A 294 -15.67 1.20 -8.04
C LYS A 294 -16.61 0.36 -7.16
N CYS A 295 -16.19 0.11 -5.93
CA CYS A 295 -16.99 -0.54 -4.89
C CYS A 295 -18.30 0.22 -4.58
N ALA A 296 -19.37 -0.52 -4.28
CA ALA A 296 -20.64 0.04 -3.84
C ALA A 296 -20.64 0.50 -2.37
N GLY A 297 -21.60 1.35 -2.01
CA GLY A 297 -21.87 1.70 -0.61
C GLY A 297 -20.85 2.60 0.07
N ASN A 298 -19.98 3.28 -0.69
CA ASN A 298 -18.89 4.13 -0.18
C ASN A 298 -17.83 3.38 0.63
N GLU A 299 -17.79 2.05 0.54
CA GLU A 299 -16.76 1.21 1.17
C GLU A 299 -15.55 1.03 0.26
N MET A 300 -14.42 0.77 0.88
CA MET A 300 -13.09 0.70 0.28
C MET A 300 -12.76 -0.77 -0.01
N CYS A 301 -11.96 -1.04 -1.05
CA CYS A 301 -11.68 -2.44 -1.40
C CYS A 301 -10.74 -3.08 -0.36
N ASP A 302 -10.85 -4.40 -0.23
CA ASP A 302 -9.98 -5.21 0.62
C ASP A 302 -8.50 -5.00 0.23
N SER A 303 -7.65 -4.65 1.20
CA SER A 303 -6.26 -4.22 0.96
C SER A 303 -5.36 -5.31 0.40
N ASP A 304 -5.73 -6.58 0.58
CA ASP A 304 -4.87 -7.71 0.26
C ASP A 304 -5.30 -8.31 -1.08
N THR A 305 -6.62 -8.46 -1.27
CA THR A 305 -7.21 -9.11 -2.44
C THR A 305 -7.71 -8.13 -3.51
N GLY A 306 -8.07 -6.90 -3.14
CA GLY A 306 -8.68 -5.91 -4.03
C GLY A 306 -10.19 -6.06 -4.24
N ASN A 307 -10.84 -6.93 -3.47
CA ASN A 307 -12.26 -7.23 -3.61
C ASN A 307 -13.14 -6.18 -2.92
N CYS A 308 -14.30 -5.86 -3.48
CA CYS A 308 -15.28 -4.95 -2.92
C CYS A 308 -16.33 -5.71 -2.09
N PRO A 309 -16.35 -5.58 -0.76
CA PRO A 309 -17.18 -6.45 0.11
C PRO A 309 -18.69 -6.24 -0.03
N LYS A 310 -19.13 -5.09 -0.55
CA LYS A 310 -20.54 -4.77 -0.85
C LYS A 310 -20.88 -4.86 -2.35
N GLY A 311 -20.04 -5.53 -3.13
CA GLY A 311 -20.18 -5.58 -4.59
C GLY A 311 -19.88 -4.23 -5.25
N CYS A 312 -20.40 -4.05 -6.46
CA CYS A 312 -19.99 -2.98 -7.37
C CYS A 312 -21.06 -1.91 -7.60
N LEU A 313 -20.63 -0.67 -7.84
CA LEU A 313 -21.56 0.37 -8.33
C LEU A 313 -21.99 0.00 -9.76
N GLY A 314 -23.30 0.01 -10.03
CA GLY A 314 -23.85 -0.13 -11.38
C GLY A 314 -23.36 -1.37 -12.13
N ASN A 315 -22.63 -1.16 -13.23
CA ASN A 315 -22.20 -2.19 -14.18
C ASN A 315 -20.69 -2.52 -14.11
N TRP A 316 -20.04 -2.28 -12.97
CA TRP A 316 -18.64 -2.66 -12.75
C TRP A 316 -18.55 -4.14 -12.29
N GLN A 317 -17.49 -4.85 -12.67
CA GLN A 317 -17.40 -6.32 -12.58
C GLN A 317 -16.93 -6.83 -11.21
N GLU A 318 -17.74 -7.66 -10.54
CA GLU A 318 -17.34 -8.34 -9.31
C GLU A 318 -16.20 -9.35 -9.51
N PRO A 319 -15.34 -9.59 -8.50
CA PRO A 319 -15.39 -9.01 -7.15
C PRO A 319 -14.64 -7.68 -7.01
N LYS A 320 -13.83 -7.25 -8.00
CA LYS A 320 -12.90 -6.11 -7.87
C LYS A 320 -13.42 -4.78 -8.41
N CYS A 321 -14.57 -4.81 -9.10
CA CYS A 321 -15.26 -3.67 -9.69
C CYS A 321 -14.42 -2.90 -10.72
N TYR A 322 -13.98 -3.59 -11.78
CA TYR A 322 -13.38 -2.99 -12.98
C TYR A 322 -14.40 -2.88 -14.13
N VAL A 323 -14.11 -2.08 -15.16
CA VAL A 323 -14.90 -1.99 -16.41
C VAL A 323 -14.18 -2.77 -17.50
N CYS A 324 -14.92 -3.50 -18.34
CA CYS A 324 -14.36 -4.20 -19.50
C CYS A 324 -13.59 -3.23 -20.42
N GLU A 325 -12.47 -3.68 -20.99
CA GLU A 325 -11.69 -2.88 -21.95
C GLU A 325 -12.52 -2.52 -23.20
N ASP A 326 -12.08 -1.48 -23.93
CA ASP A 326 -12.74 -1.11 -25.20
C ASP A 326 -12.55 -2.23 -26.23
N GLY A 327 -13.68 -2.73 -26.74
CA GLY A 327 -13.72 -3.96 -27.54
C GLY A 327 -14.35 -5.16 -26.83
N PHE A 328 -14.66 -5.09 -25.53
CA PHE A 328 -15.26 -6.20 -24.77
C PHE A 328 -16.56 -5.82 -24.05
N TYR A 329 -17.45 -6.82 -23.91
CA TYR A 329 -18.73 -6.75 -23.21
C TYR A 329 -19.07 -8.07 -22.49
N ASP A 330 -20.25 -8.10 -21.85
CA ASP A 330 -20.80 -9.16 -21.00
C ASP A 330 -20.35 -9.11 -19.54
N SER A 331 -21.04 -9.86 -18.66
CA SER A 331 -20.79 -9.85 -17.21
C SER A 331 -19.43 -10.42 -16.77
N ARG A 332 -18.65 -10.95 -17.72
CA ARG A 332 -17.30 -11.50 -17.53
C ARG A 332 -16.26 -10.84 -18.44
N CYS A 333 -16.65 -9.85 -19.26
CA CYS A 333 -15.84 -9.22 -20.29
C CYS A 333 -15.27 -10.20 -21.34
N ASN A 334 -15.93 -11.34 -21.57
CA ASN A 334 -15.43 -12.38 -22.47
C ASN A 334 -15.92 -12.22 -23.92
N SER A 335 -17.01 -11.48 -24.14
CA SER A 335 -17.59 -11.29 -25.47
C SER A 335 -16.98 -10.07 -26.16
N THR A 336 -16.56 -10.21 -27.41
CA THR A 336 -15.97 -9.12 -28.20
C THR A 336 -17.04 -8.29 -28.92
N CYS A 337 -16.96 -6.96 -28.80
CA CYS A 337 -17.80 -6.02 -29.56
C CYS A 337 -17.77 -6.36 -31.07
N GLY A 338 -18.92 -6.27 -31.74
CA GLY A 338 -18.98 -6.34 -33.20
C GLY A 338 -18.59 -5.02 -33.87
N ASN A 339 -18.83 -4.93 -35.18
CA ASN A 339 -18.40 -3.82 -36.02
C ASN A 339 -19.35 -2.61 -35.89
N CYS A 340 -19.21 -1.87 -34.79
CA CYS A 340 -19.90 -0.61 -34.55
C CYS A 340 -19.47 0.48 -35.56
N VAL A 341 -20.37 1.42 -35.86
CA VAL A 341 -20.06 2.61 -36.70
C VAL A 341 -18.82 3.35 -36.15
N ASN A 342 -17.93 3.76 -37.06
CA ASN A 342 -16.67 4.46 -36.78
C ASN A 342 -15.70 3.74 -35.81
N ASN A 343 -15.82 2.41 -35.68
CA ASN A 343 -15.10 1.60 -34.68
C ASN A 343 -15.33 2.10 -33.23
N GLY A 344 -16.48 2.70 -32.95
CA GLY A 344 -16.83 3.12 -31.59
C GLY A 344 -17.00 1.93 -30.64
N PRO A 345 -16.77 2.09 -29.33
CA PRO A 345 -16.97 1.02 -28.36
C PRO A 345 -18.45 0.63 -28.27
N CYS A 346 -18.72 -0.67 -28.13
CA CYS A 346 -20.06 -1.17 -27.81
C CYS A 346 -20.38 -0.96 -26.31
N GLU A 347 -21.66 -1.04 -25.94
CA GLU A 347 -22.09 -1.01 -24.55
C GLU A 347 -21.56 -2.24 -23.80
N LYS A 348 -20.85 -1.99 -22.69
CA LYS A 348 -20.08 -3.00 -21.94
C LYS A 348 -20.90 -4.13 -21.33
N VAL A 349 -22.22 -3.97 -21.19
CA VAL A 349 -23.10 -5.01 -20.63
C VAL A 349 -23.80 -5.81 -21.73
N THR A 350 -24.37 -5.12 -22.71
CA THR A 350 -25.26 -5.71 -23.72
C THR A 350 -24.54 -6.11 -25.00
N GLY A 351 -23.40 -5.47 -25.30
CA GLY A 351 -22.71 -5.56 -26.59
C GLY A 351 -23.32 -4.66 -27.68
N GLU A 352 -24.32 -3.83 -27.36
CA GLU A 352 -25.01 -3.00 -28.35
C GLU A 352 -24.17 -1.81 -28.82
N CYS A 353 -24.10 -1.62 -30.14
CA CYS A 353 -23.46 -0.45 -30.73
C CYS A 353 -24.42 0.76 -30.71
N LYS A 354 -24.16 1.72 -29.81
CA LYS A 354 -24.97 2.95 -29.58
C LYS A 354 -25.38 3.73 -30.84
N TYR A 355 -24.56 3.69 -31.90
CA TYR A 355 -24.79 4.40 -33.17
C TYR A 355 -25.14 3.46 -34.33
N GLY A 356 -25.52 2.21 -34.03
CA GLY A 356 -25.77 1.16 -35.00
C GLY A 356 -24.51 0.48 -35.53
N CYS A 357 -24.72 -0.38 -36.51
CA CYS A 357 -23.68 -1.20 -37.13
C CYS A 357 -23.10 -0.56 -38.39
N GLN A 358 -21.88 -0.97 -38.73
CA GLN A 358 -21.37 -0.82 -40.09
C GLN A 358 -22.25 -1.62 -41.08
N LEU A 359 -22.16 -1.28 -42.37
CA LEU A 359 -22.93 -1.96 -43.42
C LEU A 359 -22.59 -3.45 -43.44
N TYR A 360 -23.59 -4.30 -43.71
CA TYR A 360 -23.45 -5.77 -43.76
C TYR A 360 -23.14 -6.45 -42.41
N PHE A 361 -23.39 -5.76 -41.29
CA PHE A 361 -23.34 -6.34 -39.94
C PHE A 361 -24.71 -6.29 -39.26
N LYS A 362 -25.05 -7.34 -38.50
CA LYS A 362 -26.40 -7.57 -37.97
C LYS A 362 -26.62 -6.85 -36.63
N PRO A 363 -27.59 -5.92 -36.52
CA PRO A 363 -27.95 -5.30 -35.24
C PRO A 363 -28.56 -6.32 -34.25
N PRO A 364 -28.47 -6.09 -32.93
CA PRO A 364 -27.84 -4.93 -32.25
C PRO A 364 -26.33 -5.09 -31.98
N LEU A 365 -25.80 -6.32 -32.05
CA LEU A 365 -24.43 -6.67 -31.66
C LEU A 365 -23.39 -6.45 -32.77
N CYS A 366 -23.83 -6.15 -33.99
CA CYS A 366 -22.99 -5.88 -35.17
C CYS A 366 -22.01 -7.00 -35.49
N GLN A 367 -22.46 -8.24 -35.28
CA GLN A 367 -21.80 -9.46 -35.71
C GLN A 367 -21.99 -9.65 -37.22
N GLU A 368 -21.12 -10.43 -37.85
CA GLU A 368 -21.14 -10.70 -39.29
C GLU A 368 -22.46 -11.38 -39.72
N CYS A 369 -22.90 -11.17 -40.97
CA CYS A 369 -24.08 -11.86 -41.50
C CYS A 369 -23.88 -13.39 -41.42
N SER A 370 -24.91 -14.11 -41.01
CA SER A 370 -24.89 -15.59 -41.03
C SER A 370 -24.92 -16.09 -42.48
N ASP A 371 -24.15 -17.15 -42.77
CA ASP A 371 -24.16 -17.83 -44.07
C ASP A 371 -25.60 -18.13 -44.51
N GLY A 372 -25.90 -17.87 -45.79
CA GLY A 372 -27.24 -18.07 -46.35
C GLY A 372 -28.17 -16.86 -46.27
N TYR A 373 -27.68 -15.67 -45.89
CA TYR A 373 -28.41 -14.40 -45.97
C TYR A 373 -27.61 -13.30 -46.67
N TYR A 374 -28.31 -12.44 -47.40
CA TYR A 374 -27.78 -11.24 -48.05
C TYR A 374 -28.59 -9.99 -47.68
N ASP A 375 -28.15 -8.84 -48.17
CA ASP A 375 -28.66 -7.47 -47.93
C ASP A 375 -28.00 -6.72 -46.76
N ILE A 376 -28.15 -5.40 -46.78
CA ILE A 376 -27.56 -4.42 -45.85
C ILE A 376 -27.89 -4.68 -44.37
N ASN A 377 -28.92 -5.46 -44.07
CA ASN A 377 -29.37 -5.85 -42.73
C ASN A 377 -29.33 -7.37 -42.47
N CYS A 378 -28.75 -8.17 -43.38
CA CYS A 378 -28.76 -9.64 -43.35
C CYS A 378 -30.18 -10.26 -43.26
N ARG A 379 -31.20 -9.69 -43.92
CA ARG A 379 -32.60 -10.15 -43.77
C ARG A 379 -33.09 -11.06 -44.89
N THR A 380 -32.55 -10.94 -46.09
CA THR A 380 -33.04 -11.69 -47.26
C THR A 380 -32.27 -13.01 -47.38
N PRO A 381 -32.95 -14.18 -47.39
CA PRO A 381 -32.26 -15.45 -47.54
C PRO A 381 -31.66 -15.61 -48.95
N CYS A 382 -30.52 -16.28 -49.04
CA CYS A 382 -29.96 -16.77 -50.30
C CYS A 382 -30.92 -17.76 -50.98
N GLY A 383 -30.87 -17.80 -52.32
CA GLY A 383 -31.48 -18.89 -53.07
C GLY A 383 -30.60 -20.15 -53.09
N TYR A 384 -30.99 -21.12 -53.91
CA TYR A 384 -30.39 -22.45 -53.94
C TYR A 384 -29.14 -22.51 -54.85
N CYS A 385 -28.04 -21.97 -54.36
CA CYS A 385 -26.74 -22.01 -55.05
C CYS A 385 -26.23 -23.44 -55.25
N SER A 386 -25.50 -23.67 -56.35
CA SER A 386 -24.85 -24.95 -56.66
C SER A 386 -23.87 -25.42 -55.58
N HIS A 387 -23.75 -26.74 -55.41
CA HIS A 387 -22.74 -27.40 -54.55
C HIS A 387 -22.73 -26.94 -53.07
N GLY A 388 -23.76 -26.24 -52.60
CA GLY A 388 -23.80 -25.66 -51.26
C GLY A 388 -22.93 -24.42 -51.09
N SER A 389 -22.57 -23.71 -52.17
CA SER A 389 -21.90 -22.42 -52.04
C SER A 389 -22.83 -21.36 -51.46
N ILE A 390 -22.23 -20.34 -50.84
CA ILE A 390 -22.95 -19.25 -50.16
C ILE A 390 -23.13 -18.12 -51.18
N CYS A 391 -24.32 -17.50 -51.21
CA CYS A 391 -24.56 -16.37 -52.10
C CYS A 391 -23.83 -15.10 -51.60
N ASP A 392 -23.53 -14.19 -52.52
CA ASP A 392 -22.92 -12.90 -52.23
C ASP A 392 -23.72 -12.13 -51.17
N ILE A 393 -23.09 -11.81 -50.03
CA ILE A 393 -23.75 -11.15 -48.89
C ILE A 393 -24.32 -9.74 -49.22
N GLN A 394 -23.80 -9.07 -50.25
CA GLN A 394 -24.24 -7.73 -50.61
C GLN A 394 -25.43 -7.76 -51.58
N ASN A 395 -25.39 -8.66 -52.57
CA ASN A 395 -26.28 -8.64 -53.73
C ASN A 395 -27.11 -9.93 -53.92
N GLY A 396 -26.78 -11.04 -53.25
CA GLY A 396 -27.52 -12.30 -53.27
C GLY A 396 -27.22 -13.22 -54.46
N THR A 397 -26.12 -13.00 -55.19
CA THR A 397 -25.74 -13.80 -56.37
C THR A 397 -25.03 -15.08 -55.98
N CYS A 398 -25.40 -16.19 -56.61
CA CYS A 398 -24.67 -17.46 -56.54
C CYS A 398 -23.66 -17.51 -57.70
N TYR A 399 -22.37 -17.26 -57.43
CA TYR A 399 -21.35 -17.21 -58.48
C TYR A 399 -21.04 -18.56 -59.14
N ASP A 400 -21.28 -19.68 -58.44
CA ASP A 400 -21.15 -21.05 -58.98
C ASP A 400 -22.41 -21.53 -59.72
N GLY A 401 -23.35 -20.61 -60.00
CA GLY A 401 -24.65 -20.92 -60.59
C GLY A 401 -25.63 -21.55 -59.60
N CYS A 402 -26.73 -22.06 -60.15
CA CYS A 402 -27.86 -22.60 -59.39
C CYS A 402 -27.96 -24.12 -59.50
N ILE A 403 -28.51 -24.77 -58.46
CA ILE A 403 -29.01 -26.13 -58.65
C ILE A 403 -30.14 -26.12 -59.70
N ASN A 404 -30.33 -27.24 -60.39
CA ASN A 404 -31.32 -27.34 -61.47
C ASN A 404 -32.71 -26.83 -61.04
N ASN A 405 -33.37 -26.09 -61.94
CA ASN A 405 -34.72 -25.51 -61.79
C ASN A 405 -34.81 -24.28 -60.86
N PHE A 406 -33.69 -23.57 -60.66
CA PHE A 406 -33.66 -22.26 -60.01
C PHE A 406 -33.04 -21.22 -60.93
N GLN A 407 -33.54 -19.99 -60.86
CA GLN A 407 -33.22 -18.92 -61.80
C GLN A 407 -32.00 -18.09 -61.37
N GLU A 408 -30.97 -18.06 -62.22
CA GLU A 408 -29.81 -17.16 -62.09
C GLU A 408 -30.22 -15.67 -62.13
N PRO A 409 -29.49 -14.76 -61.46
CA PRO A 409 -28.24 -15.00 -60.73
C PRO A 409 -28.42 -15.36 -59.25
N LYS A 410 -29.64 -15.28 -58.69
CA LYS A 410 -29.91 -15.46 -57.24
C LYS A 410 -30.48 -16.81 -56.83
N CYS A 411 -30.73 -17.69 -57.78
CA CYS A 411 -31.27 -19.03 -57.58
C CYS A 411 -32.60 -19.05 -56.81
N ALA A 412 -33.51 -18.16 -57.21
CA ALA A 412 -34.91 -18.19 -56.81
C ALA A 412 -35.69 -19.24 -57.63
N ASP A 413 -36.79 -19.78 -57.08
CA ASP A 413 -37.63 -20.78 -57.76
C ASP A 413 -38.15 -20.26 -59.12
N CYS A 414 -38.24 -21.14 -60.14
CA CYS A 414 -38.79 -20.77 -61.44
C CYS A 414 -40.20 -20.19 -61.28
N LYS A 415 -40.47 -19.07 -61.97
CA LYS A 415 -41.82 -18.48 -62.00
C LYS A 415 -42.80 -19.40 -62.73
N ASP A 416 -44.02 -19.52 -62.19
CA ASP A 416 -45.10 -20.28 -62.81
C ASP A 416 -45.34 -19.83 -64.27
N GLY A 417 -45.55 -20.80 -65.16
CA GLY A 417 -45.60 -20.58 -66.61
C GLY A 417 -44.25 -20.79 -67.33
N PHE A 418 -43.17 -21.07 -66.60
CA PHE A 418 -41.87 -21.44 -67.16
C PHE A 418 -41.40 -22.81 -66.66
N TYR A 419 -40.66 -23.53 -67.51
CA TYR A 419 -40.04 -24.81 -67.21
C TYR A 419 -38.63 -24.92 -67.80
N ASN A 420 -38.02 -26.10 -67.57
CA ASN A 420 -36.66 -26.50 -67.90
C ASN A 420 -35.63 -26.04 -66.86
N SER A 421 -34.44 -26.66 -66.88
CA SER A 421 -33.38 -26.44 -65.89
C SER A 421 -32.89 -25.00 -65.75
N ARG A 422 -33.21 -24.12 -66.71
CA ARG A 422 -32.89 -22.69 -66.72
C ARG A 422 -34.14 -21.78 -66.65
N CYS A 423 -35.32 -22.32 -66.39
CA CYS A 423 -36.60 -21.59 -66.39
C CYS A 423 -36.87 -20.81 -67.70
N THR A 424 -36.36 -21.27 -68.85
CA THR A 424 -36.38 -20.50 -70.11
C THR A 424 -37.48 -20.90 -71.08
N SER A 425 -38.01 -22.13 -70.98
CA SER A 425 -39.10 -22.58 -71.85
C SER A 425 -40.44 -22.13 -71.27
N ILE A 426 -41.33 -21.61 -72.11
CA ILE A 426 -42.69 -21.23 -71.70
C ILE A 426 -43.59 -22.48 -71.71
N CYS A 427 -44.32 -22.71 -70.62
CA CYS A 427 -45.34 -23.76 -70.53
C CYS A 427 -46.32 -23.69 -71.71
N GLY A 428 -46.72 -24.86 -72.22
CA GLY A 428 -47.82 -24.93 -73.17
C GLY A 428 -49.19 -24.65 -72.54
N LYS A 429 -50.25 -24.89 -73.33
CA LYS A 429 -51.64 -24.66 -72.89
C LYS A 429 -52.18 -25.81 -72.04
N CYS A 430 -51.80 -25.83 -70.76
CA CYS A 430 -52.37 -26.74 -69.76
C CYS A 430 -53.85 -26.44 -69.49
N VAL A 431 -54.63 -27.47 -69.14
CA VAL A 431 -56.02 -27.30 -68.68
C VAL A 431 -56.10 -26.28 -67.54
N ASN A 432 -57.15 -25.45 -67.55
CA ASN A 432 -57.41 -24.38 -66.57
C ASN A 432 -56.28 -23.34 -66.35
N ASN A 433 -55.28 -23.29 -67.24
CA ASN A 433 -54.04 -22.50 -67.09
C ASN A 433 -53.25 -22.87 -65.82
N GLU A 434 -53.33 -24.12 -65.36
CA GLU A 434 -52.47 -24.59 -64.26
C GLU A 434 -50.98 -24.52 -64.65
N PRO A 435 -50.06 -24.33 -63.68
CA PRO A 435 -48.63 -24.37 -63.95
C PRO A 435 -48.24 -25.74 -64.50
N CYS A 436 -47.49 -25.76 -65.62
CA CYS A 436 -46.83 -26.99 -66.05
C CYS A 436 -45.71 -27.36 -65.06
N ASP A 437 -45.28 -28.62 -65.09
CA ASP A 437 -44.16 -29.07 -64.29
C ASP A 437 -42.90 -28.24 -64.60
N LYS A 438 -42.34 -27.57 -63.58
CA LYS A 438 -41.21 -26.64 -63.73
C LYS A 438 -39.94 -27.34 -64.28
N VAL A 439 -39.84 -28.66 -64.17
CA VAL A 439 -38.71 -29.45 -64.69
C VAL A 439 -39.00 -29.91 -66.12
N THR A 440 -40.11 -30.64 -66.32
CA THR A 440 -40.38 -31.36 -67.58
C THR A 440 -41.20 -30.57 -68.61
N GLY A 441 -41.89 -29.51 -68.19
CA GLY A 441 -42.84 -28.78 -69.03
C GLY A 441 -44.19 -29.48 -69.22
N GLU A 442 -44.43 -30.58 -68.51
CA GLU A 442 -45.61 -31.41 -68.66
C GLU A 442 -46.84 -30.81 -67.96
N CYS A 443 -47.96 -30.79 -68.66
CA CYS A 443 -49.26 -30.44 -68.09
C CYS A 443 -49.90 -31.69 -67.46
N ARG A 444 -49.68 -31.90 -66.15
CA ARG A 444 -50.11 -33.12 -65.42
C ARG A 444 -51.60 -33.46 -65.56
N ASN A 445 -52.45 -32.44 -65.70
CA ASN A 445 -53.90 -32.56 -65.87
C ASN A 445 -54.37 -32.46 -67.35
N GLY A 446 -53.45 -32.59 -68.31
CA GLY A 446 -53.73 -32.59 -69.75
C GLY A 446 -53.67 -31.22 -70.43
N CYS A 447 -53.91 -31.23 -71.74
CA CYS A 447 -53.89 -30.05 -72.61
C CYS A 447 -55.28 -29.44 -72.83
N GLN A 448 -55.32 -28.15 -73.15
CA GLN A 448 -56.47 -27.51 -73.79
C GLN A 448 -56.71 -28.11 -75.19
N ILE A 449 -57.93 -27.93 -75.71
CA ILE A 449 -58.34 -28.44 -77.03
C ILE A 449 -57.34 -27.95 -78.12
N ASP A 450 -57.07 -28.82 -79.09
CA ASP A 450 -56.10 -28.67 -80.20
C ASP A 450 -54.60 -28.72 -79.84
N PHE A 451 -54.23 -28.64 -78.55
CA PHE A 451 -52.83 -28.78 -78.12
C PHE A 451 -52.44 -30.23 -77.82
N LYS A 452 -51.22 -30.63 -78.21
CA LYS A 452 -50.75 -32.03 -78.10
C LYS A 452 -50.01 -32.33 -76.78
N PRO A 453 -50.37 -33.40 -76.05
CA PRO A 453 -49.61 -33.87 -74.89
C PRO A 453 -48.17 -34.29 -75.25
N PRO A 454 -47.23 -34.30 -74.28
CA PRO A 454 -47.41 -33.95 -72.87
C PRO A 454 -47.24 -32.45 -72.54
N MET A 455 -46.71 -31.66 -73.49
CA MET A 455 -46.24 -30.28 -73.24
C MET A 455 -47.09 -29.17 -73.87
N CYS A 456 -48.11 -29.52 -74.68
CA CYS A 456 -49.16 -28.61 -75.16
C CYS A 456 -48.67 -27.38 -75.96
N GLN A 457 -47.80 -27.57 -76.98
CA GLN A 457 -47.18 -26.52 -77.81
C GLN A 457 -47.52 -26.64 -79.33
N ASP A 458 -47.37 -25.53 -80.09
CA ASP A 458 -47.62 -25.38 -81.54
C ASP A 458 -46.34 -25.02 -82.35
N ASN A 459 -46.27 -25.36 -83.65
CA ASN A 459 -45.04 -25.36 -84.48
C ASN A 459 -45.11 -24.59 -85.84
N GLU A 460 -45.67 -23.36 -85.92
CA GLU A 460 -45.97 -22.69 -87.22
C GLU A 460 -45.51 -21.20 -87.37
N VAL A 461 -44.37 -20.76 -86.79
CA VAL A 461 -44.02 -19.30 -86.73
C VAL A 461 -42.66 -18.88 -87.32
N SER A 462 -41.94 -19.74 -88.06
CA SER A 462 -40.56 -19.42 -88.49
C SER A 462 -40.41 -18.47 -89.70
N PHE A 463 -41.44 -18.26 -90.51
CA PHE A 463 -41.26 -17.67 -91.86
C PHE A 463 -41.37 -16.14 -91.96
N MET A 464 -42.02 -15.45 -91.01
CA MET A 464 -42.31 -14.02 -91.13
C MET A 464 -41.11 -13.09 -90.87
N MET A 465 -40.17 -13.50 -90.01
CA MET A 465 -39.09 -12.61 -89.53
C MET A 465 -38.00 -12.33 -90.59
N PHE A 466 -37.87 -13.17 -91.62
CA PHE A 466 -36.80 -13.06 -92.61
C PHE A 466 -36.96 -11.83 -93.53
N TYR A 467 -38.20 -11.43 -93.84
CA TYR A 467 -38.48 -10.35 -94.77
C TYR A 467 -38.27 -8.94 -94.19
N LEU A 468 -38.43 -8.75 -92.88
CA LEU A 468 -38.28 -7.45 -92.23
C LEU A 468 -36.82 -6.98 -92.16
N ALA A 469 -35.86 -7.90 -92.07
CA ALA A 469 -34.44 -7.56 -91.94
C ALA A 469 -33.87 -6.87 -93.20
N ILE A 470 -34.28 -7.29 -94.38
CA ILE A 470 -33.74 -6.79 -95.67
C ILE A 470 -34.07 -5.31 -95.88
N GLY A 471 -35.27 -4.86 -95.49
CA GLY A 471 -35.71 -3.47 -95.66
C GLY A 471 -34.91 -2.46 -94.82
N ILE A 472 -34.44 -2.86 -93.63
CA ILE A 472 -33.74 -1.97 -92.69
C ILE A 472 -32.32 -1.65 -93.18
N PHE A 473 -31.60 -2.64 -93.71
CA PHE A 473 -30.23 -2.44 -94.19
C PHE A 473 -30.13 -1.49 -95.39
N GLY A 474 -31.13 -1.47 -96.28
CA GLY A 474 -31.16 -0.56 -97.43
C GLY A 474 -31.23 0.93 -97.03
N LEU A 475 -31.98 1.26 -95.98
CA LEU A 475 -32.14 2.65 -95.51
C LEU A 475 -30.88 3.20 -94.84
N LEU A 476 -30.12 2.36 -94.13
CA LEU A 476 -28.88 2.76 -93.45
C LEU A 476 -27.74 3.08 -94.43
N PHE A 477 -27.72 2.43 -95.61
CA PHE A 477 -26.68 2.69 -96.61
C PHE A 477 -26.82 4.08 -97.27
N LEU A 478 -28.06 4.54 -97.48
CA LEU A 478 -28.34 5.84 -98.10
C LEU A 478 -27.97 7.03 -97.20
N SER A 479 -28.17 6.93 -95.88
CA SER A 479 -27.84 8.02 -94.95
C SER A 479 -26.32 8.23 -94.80
N ALA A 480 -25.54 7.15 -94.80
CA ALA A 480 -24.08 7.21 -94.74
C ALA A 480 -23.45 7.94 -95.94
N ALA A 481 -23.97 7.72 -97.14
CA ALA A 481 -23.49 8.36 -98.37
C ALA A 481 -23.66 9.89 -98.35
N VAL A 482 -24.78 10.40 -97.81
CA VAL A 482 -25.06 11.84 -97.72
C VAL A 482 -24.11 12.54 -96.74
N GLY A 483 -23.78 11.91 -95.61
CA GLY A 483 -22.86 12.46 -94.61
C GLY A 483 -21.45 12.72 -95.16
N PHE A 484 -20.94 11.83 -96.02
CA PHE A 484 -19.60 11.91 -96.59
C PHE A 484 -19.40 13.15 -97.50
N VAL A 485 -20.43 13.53 -98.26
CA VAL A 485 -20.37 14.68 -99.19
C VAL A 485 -20.27 16.02 -98.44
N VAL A 486 -20.92 16.15 -97.28
CA VAL A 486 -20.88 17.38 -96.48
C VAL A 486 -19.50 17.61 -95.86
N PHE A 487 -18.82 16.54 -95.45
CA PHE A 487 -17.49 16.59 -94.84
C PHE A 487 -16.44 17.23 -95.77
N LEU A 488 -16.46 16.90 -97.07
CA LEU A 488 -15.49 17.39 -98.06
C LEU A 488 -15.59 18.91 -98.32
N LYS A 489 -16.71 19.57 -98.02
CA LYS A 489 -16.96 20.96 -98.41
C LYS A 489 -16.39 22.03 -97.44
N ARG A 490 -15.82 21.62 -96.28
CA ARG A 490 -15.57 22.55 -95.15
C ARG A 490 -14.12 23.01 -94.94
N HIS A 491 -13.16 22.66 -95.80
CA HIS A 491 -11.73 22.68 -95.46
C HIS A 491 -10.82 23.65 -96.27
N THR A 492 -11.30 24.85 -96.62
CA THR A 492 -10.56 25.90 -97.40
C THR A 492 -11.01 27.34 -97.03
N SER A 493 -10.19 28.40 -96.94
CA SER A 493 -8.71 28.51 -96.92
C SER A 493 -8.16 29.63 -95.98
N PRO A 494 -7.60 30.82 -96.37
CA PRO A 494 -6.33 31.23 -95.74
C PRO A 494 -6.15 32.67 -95.12
N VAL A 495 -5.42 32.72 -93.99
CA VAL A 495 -4.22 33.56 -93.63
C VAL A 495 -4.21 35.13 -93.70
N ARG A 496 -3.97 35.85 -92.55
CA ARG A 496 -2.74 36.65 -92.14
C ARG A 496 -2.91 37.84 -91.12
N GLN A 497 -2.15 37.79 -90.00
CA GLN A 497 -1.45 38.85 -89.18
C GLN A 497 -2.09 40.17 -88.61
N SER A 498 -1.84 40.47 -87.29
CA SER A 498 -1.08 41.67 -86.80
C SER A 498 -1.01 41.90 -85.25
N LYS A 499 0.24 41.97 -84.70
CA LYS A 499 0.81 42.82 -83.58
C LYS A 499 0.38 42.77 -82.07
N ASN A 500 1.40 42.46 -81.25
CA ASN A 500 1.95 43.15 -80.04
C ASN A 500 1.35 43.09 -78.59
N ILE A 501 2.09 42.34 -77.74
CA ILE A 501 2.49 42.47 -76.30
C ILE A 501 2.31 43.88 -75.63
N THR A 502 2.05 44.12 -74.31
CA THR A 502 2.26 43.36 -73.03
C THR A 502 1.42 43.91 -71.83
N LYS A 503 1.33 43.12 -70.72
CA LYS A 503 1.08 43.48 -69.28
C LYS A 503 -0.34 43.89 -68.80
N ARG A 504 -0.99 43.02 -67.98
CA ARG A 504 -1.30 43.22 -66.52
C ARG A 504 -2.29 42.17 -65.94
N ARG A 505 -2.22 41.98 -64.61
CA ARG A 505 -3.23 41.43 -63.65
C ARG A 505 -3.67 39.94 -63.69
N THR A 506 -3.15 39.20 -62.71
CA THR A 506 -3.87 38.38 -61.67
C THR A 506 -5.05 37.44 -62.02
N LYS A 507 -4.77 36.13 -61.83
CA LYS A 507 -5.52 35.06 -61.11
C LYS A 507 -7.07 34.94 -61.16
N SER A 508 -7.50 33.66 -61.15
CA SER A 508 -8.88 33.10 -61.11
C SER A 508 -9.55 33.01 -62.49
N GLY A 509 -10.23 31.91 -62.88
CA GLY A 509 -10.41 30.61 -62.22
C GLY A 509 -11.73 29.92 -62.65
N ARG A 510 -11.90 28.61 -62.36
CA ARG A 510 -13.17 27.82 -62.46
C ARG A 510 -13.73 27.68 -63.91
N GLN A 511 -14.64 26.79 -64.30
CA GLN A 511 -15.42 25.62 -63.82
C GLN A 511 -16.30 25.24 -65.04
N ILE A 512 -16.69 23.97 -65.25
CA ILE A 512 -17.84 23.60 -66.10
C ILE A 512 -18.43 22.26 -65.59
N PRO A 513 -19.76 22.03 -65.56
CA PRO A 513 -20.92 22.90 -65.29
C PRO A 513 -21.69 22.34 -64.05
N SER A 514 -22.97 22.55 -63.72
CA SER A 514 -24.19 23.13 -64.33
C SER A 514 -25.09 23.59 -63.17
N LYS A 515 -25.50 24.87 -63.06
CA LYS A 515 -26.76 25.46 -63.61
C LYS A 515 -28.04 24.69 -63.22
N ASN A 516 -29.15 25.33 -62.81
CA ASN A 516 -29.42 26.73 -62.42
C ASN A 516 -30.91 26.86 -61.98
N TYR A 517 -31.24 27.67 -60.95
CA TYR A 517 -32.54 28.37 -60.68
C TYR A 517 -33.85 27.52 -60.68
N ASP A 518 -34.96 27.84 -59.99
CA ASP A 518 -35.51 29.01 -59.28
C ASP A 518 -36.20 28.50 -57.96
N ASN A 519 -36.76 29.26 -56.99
CA ASN A 519 -36.90 30.70 -56.71
C ASN A 519 -37.04 30.95 -55.17
N LEU A 520 -37.21 32.22 -54.76
CA LEU A 520 -37.55 32.69 -53.40
C LEU A 520 -38.73 31.92 -52.74
N THR A 521 -38.80 31.70 -51.42
CA THR A 521 -39.18 32.74 -50.42
C THR A 521 -38.78 32.46 -48.94
N THR A 522 -38.14 33.48 -48.33
CA THR A 522 -38.28 34.07 -46.96
C THR A 522 -38.73 33.30 -45.69
N LEU A 523 -38.21 33.81 -44.55
CA LEU A 523 -38.57 33.62 -43.12
C LEU A 523 -37.90 32.40 -42.42
N ARG A 524 -37.28 32.51 -41.23
CA ARG A 524 -37.13 33.64 -40.27
C ARG A 524 -36.08 33.32 -39.18
N GLU A 525 -35.20 34.29 -38.84
CA GLU A 525 -34.43 34.51 -37.56
C GLU A 525 -33.60 33.33 -36.94
N SER A 526 -32.50 33.49 -36.16
CA SER A 526 -31.80 34.66 -35.60
C SER A 526 -30.32 34.36 -35.19
N HIS A 527 -29.44 35.34 -35.43
CA HIS A 527 -28.28 35.83 -34.65
C HIS A 527 -27.34 34.92 -33.80
N HIS A 528 -26.06 34.85 -34.21
CA HIS A 528 -24.85 35.46 -33.57
C HIS A 528 -24.98 36.22 -32.21
N TYR A 529 -23.97 36.46 -31.36
CA TYR A 529 -22.48 36.38 -31.40
C TYR A 529 -21.90 36.18 -29.97
N ALA A 530 -20.79 35.44 -29.88
CA ALA A 530 -19.53 35.68 -29.16
C ALA A 530 -19.33 36.70 -27.98
N THR A 531 -18.48 36.25 -27.03
CA THR A 531 -17.35 36.94 -26.34
C THR A 531 -17.49 37.88 -25.11
N LYS A 532 -16.72 37.49 -24.06
CA LYS A 532 -15.80 38.27 -23.18
C LYS A 532 -16.29 39.03 -21.91
N ASN A 533 -15.30 39.22 -21.02
CA ASN A 533 -15.23 40.03 -19.79
C ASN A 533 -15.88 39.39 -18.54
N SER A 534 -15.41 39.55 -17.29
CA SER A 534 -14.20 40.18 -16.72
C SER A 534 -14.05 39.86 -15.21
N ASP A 535 -12.84 40.04 -14.65
CA ASP A 535 -12.54 40.21 -13.19
C ASP A 535 -13.35 41.38 -12.54
N PRO A 536 -13.39 41.65 -11.20
CA PRO A 536 -12.38 41.33 -10.15
C PRO A 536 -12.84 41.09 -8.68
N ASN A 537 -11.86 40.92 -7.75
CA ASN A 537 -11.88 41.23 -6.28
C ASN A 537 -12.83 40.42 -5.34
N ASP A 538 -12.61 40.26 -4.02
CA ASP A 538 -11.48 40.44 -3.07
C ASP A 538 -11.86 39.78 -1.70
N SER A 539 -10.95 39.76 -0.72
CA SER A 539 -11.12 39.67 0.75
C SER A 539 -11.05 38.30 1.51
N HIS A 540 -9.93 38.17 2.25
CA HIS A 540 -9.75 37.73 3.65
C HIS A 540 -10.69 36.70 4.34
N TYR A 541 -10.09 35.69 5.00
CA TYR A 541 -10.04 35.58 6.48
C TYR A 541 -8.99 34.55 6.98
N GLN A 542 -8.00 35.07 7.72
CA GLN A 542 -7.24 34.53 8.88
C GLN A 542 -6.95 33.01 9.06
N ASP A 543 -5.65 32.68 9.11
CA ASP A 543 -5.09 31.49 9.78
C ASP A 543 -4.59 31.81 11.21
N LEU A 544 -4.74 30.84 12.12
CA LEU A 544 -4.22 30.85 13.50
C LEU A 544 -2.90 30.07 13.59
N PRO A 545 -1.87 30.61 14.28
CA PRO A 545 -0.70 29.83 14.68
C PRO A 545 -0.68 29.58 16.20
N GLU A 546 -0.82 28.33 16.64
CA GLU A 546 -0.45 27.94 18.01
C GLU A 546 1.01 27.49 18.05
N SER A 547 1.83 28.24 18.78
CA SER A 547 3.24 27.95 19.02
C SER A 547 3.51 27.76 20.52
N LYS A 548 4.15 26.64 20.84
CA LYS A 548 5.10 26.44 21.96
C LYS A 548 4.88 27.24 23.25
N LEU A 549 4.57 26.51 24.33
CA LEU A 549 5.00 26.92 25.67
C LEU A 549 6.21 26.08 26.10
N SER A 550 7.28 26.75 26.51
CA SER A 550 8.51 26.17 27.06
C SER A 550 8.44 26.05 28.58
N SER A 551 8.98 24.97 29.15
CA SER A 551 9.29 24.87 30.58
C SER A 551 10.71 25.37 30.87
N GLU A 552 10.86 26.10 31.96
CA GLU A 552 12.14 26.59 32.49
C GLU A 552 12.95 25.46 33.15
N VAL A 553 14.23 25.31 32.79
CA VAL A 553 15.43 25.25 33.68
C VAL A 553 16.62 25.77 32.88
#